data_AF-A0A067P1U3-F1
#
_entry.id   AF-A0A067P1U3-F1
#
_cell.length_a   1.000
_cell.length_b   1.000
_cell.length_c   1.000
_cell.angle_alpha   90.00
_cell.angle_beta   90.00
_cell.angle_gamma   90.00
#
_symmetry.space_group_name_H-M   'P 1'
#
loop_
_entity.id
_entity.type
_entity.pdbx_description
1 polymer ?
#
loop_
_entity_poly.entity_id
_entity_poly.type
_entity_poly.pdbx_seq_one_letter_code
_entity_poly.pdbx_strand_id
1 'polypeptide(L)'
;NSKPAAWPHSRDRVVVPLIACFLWEGEENDKFWLATMQHALDDIKVVARREGCIYEDSPAYPILDFGTTDAEVVYRENIDKLIAIRKKYDPDNVMGLTGGLKI
;
A
#
# COMPACT_ATOMS: atom_id res chain seq x y z
N ASN A 1 -8.75 6.25 20.96
CA ASN A 1 -7.31 6.53 21.12
C ASN A 1 -6.47 5.60 20.26
N SER A 2 -6.12 6.01 19.03
CA SER A 2 -5.07 5.31 18.26
C SER A 2 -3.70 5.71 18.80
N LYS A 3 -2.86 4.72 19.15
CA LYS A 3 -1.46 4.94 19.57
C LYS A 3 -0.60 5.21 18.32
N PRO A 4 0.57 5.88 18.45
CA PRO A 4 1.49 6.03 17.32
C PRO A 4 1.82 4.65 16.73
N ALA A 5 1.68 4.53 15.41
CA ALA A 5 1.94 3.31 14.64
C ALA A 5 2.74 3.64 13.38
N ALA A 6 3.24 2.62 12.68
CA ALA A 6 3.98 2.82 11.44
C ALA A 6 3.09 3.43 10.33
N TRP A 7 1.87 2.92 10.19
CA TRP A 7 0.90 3.46 9.24
C TRP A 7 0.25 4.74 9.81
N PRO A 8 0.11 5.81 9.01
CA PRO A 8 -0.31 7.14 9.47
C PRO A 8 -1.83 7.20 9.70
N HIS A 9 -2.31 6.55 10.77
CA HIS A 9 -3.73 6.59 11.15
C HIS A 9 -4.17 8.01 11.52
N SER A 10 -5.22 8.51 10.88
CA SER A 10 -5.94 9.71 11.34
C SER A 10 -7.02 9.34 12.35
N ARG A 11 -7.24 10.20 13.34
CA ARG A 11 -8.36 10.08 14.30
C ARG A 11 -9.64 10.73 13.78
N ASP A 12 -9.50 11.70 12.88
CA ASP A 12 -10.60 12.51 12.36
C ASP A 12 -11.25 11.87 11.13
N ARG A 13 -10.53 10.95 10.47
CA ARG A 13 -10.97 10.29 9.25
C ARG A 13 -10.71 8.79 9.33
N VAL A 14 -11.78 8.01 9.15
CA VAL A 14 -11.69 6.56 9.01
C VAL A 14 -11.45 6.25 7.54
N VAL A 15 -10.35 5.59 7.24
CA VAL A 15 -10.02 5.09 5.91
C VAL A 15 -10.05 3.57 5.95
N VAL A 16 -10.73 2.96 4.99
CA VAL A 16 -10.79 1.51 4.81
C VAL A 16 -10.12 1.12 3.50
N PRO A 17 -9.42 -0.02 3.43
CA PRO A 17 -8.77 -0.45 2.19
C PRO A 17 -9.82 -0.83 1.14
N LEU A 18 -9.56 -0.43 -0.11
CA LEU A 18 -10.22 -1.03 -1.27
C LEU A 18 -9.52 -2.35 -1.58
N ILE A 19 -10.22 -3.46 -1.37
CA ILE A 19 -9.70 -4.81 -1.62
C ILE A 19 -10.33 -5.33 -2.89
N ALA A 20 -9.50 -5.74 -3.85
CA ALA A 20 -9.93 -6.47 -5.04
C ALA A 20 -9.21 -7.82 -5.11
N CYS A 21 -9.94 -8.85 -5.52
CA CYS A 21 -9.40 -10.18 -5.74
C CYS A 21 -9.82 -10.64 -7.13
N PHE A 22 -8.84 -10.88 -7.98
CA PHE A 22 -9.02 -11.42 -9.33
C PHE A 22 -8.41 -12.82 -9.31
N LEU A 23 -9.15 -13.80 -9.84
CA LEU A 23 -8.70 -15.18 -9.92
C LEU A 23 -8.67 -15.57 -11.40
N TRP A 24 -7.55 -16.13 -11.83
CA TRP A 24 -7.35 -16.62 -13.19
C TRP A 24 -6.47 -17.87 -13.20
N GLU A 25 -6.49 -18.57 -14.33
CA GLU A 25 -5.63 -19.72 -14.60
C GLU A 25 -4.55 -19.33 -15.63
N GLY A 26 -3.42 -20.04 -15.61
CA GLY A 26 -2.32 -19.86 -16.56
C GLY A 26 -1.46 -18.63 -16.29
N GLU A 27 -0.16 -18.85 -16.05
CA GLU A 27 0.84 -17.78 -15.85
C GLU A 27 0.94 -16.86 -17.08
N GLU A 28 0.64 -17.38 -18.27
CA GLU A 28 0.59 -16.60 -19.52
C GLU A 28 -0.43 -15.46 -19.47
N ASN A 29 -1.42 -15.54 -18.57
CA ASN A 29 -2.47 -14.54 -18.42
C ASN A 29 -2.12 -13.47 -17.36
N ASP A 30 -1.03 -13.61 -16.61
CA ASP A 30 -0.65 -12.71 -15.51
C ASP A 30 -0.58 -11.25 -15.95
N LYS A 31 0.12 -10.99 -17.05
CA LYS A 31 0.28 -9.63 -17.56
C LYS A 31 -1.07 -8.99 -17.91
N PHE A 32 -1.99 -9.76 -18.47
CA PHE A 32 -3.32 -9.28 -18.81
C PHE A 32 -4.11 -8.96 -17.54
N TRP A 33 -4.23 -9.93 -16.62
CA TRP A 33 -5.06 -9.76 -15.43
C TRP A 33 -4.53 -8.73 -14.44
N LEU A 34 -3.20 -8.63 -14.27
CA LEU A 34 -2.60 -7.59 -13.45
C LEU A 34 -2.87 -6.19 -14.02
N ALA A 35 -2.77 -6.01 -15.34
CA ALA A 35 -3.09 -4.74 -15.99
C ALA A 35 -4.58 -4.41 -15.88
N THR A 36 -5.46 -5.38 -16.13
CA THR A 36 -6.92 -5.21 -15.98
C THR A 36 -7.31 -4.86 -14.55
N MET A 37 -6.73 -5.52 -13.56
CA MET A 37 -6.96 -5.24 -12.15
C MET A 37 -6.53 -3.81 -11.79
N GLN A 38 -5.34 -3.38 -12.25
CA GLN A 38 -4.86 -2.01 -12.03
C GLN A 38 -5.81 -0.97 -12.62
N HIS A 39 -6.22 -1.14 -13.87
CA HIS A 39 -7.18 -0.24 -14.54
C HIS A 39 -8.52 -0.18 -13.80
N ALA A 40 -9.08 -1.32 -13.42
CA ALA A 40 -10.34 -1.37 -12.69
C ALA A 40 -10.26 -0.64 -11.34
N LEU A 41 -9.16 -0.83 -10.60
CA LEU A 41 -8.95 -0.14 -9.32
C LEU A 41 -8.77 1.36 -9.49
N ASP A 42 -8.11 1.82 -10.55
CA ASP A 42 -7.93 3.24 -10.82
C ASP A 42 -9.26 3.92 -11.19
N ASP A 43 -10.09 3.27 -12.01
CA ASP A 43 -11.44 3.75 -12.33
C ASP A 43 -12.33 3.82 -11.09
N ILE A 44 -12.30 2.80 -10.22
CA ILE A 44 -13.03 2.80 -8.95
C ILE A 44 -12.56 3.96 -8.07
N LYS A 45 -11.25 4.23 -7.99
CA LYS A 45 -10.72 5.37 -7.20
C LYS A 45 -11.21 6.71 -7.75
N VAL A 46 -11.32 6.88 -9.07
CA VAL A 46 -11.86 8.11 -9.68
C VAL A 46 -13.30 8.34 -9.22
N VAL A 47 -14.15 7.31 -9.31
CA VAL A 47 -15.54 7.40 -8.86
C VAL A 47 -15.62 7.61 -7.34
N ALA A 48 -14.85 6.86 -6.55
CA ALA A 48 -14.83 6.98 -5.10
C ALA A 48 -14.42 8.37 -4.61
N ARG A 49 -13.51 9.05 -5.31
CA ARG A 49 -13.18 10.46 -5.04
C ARG A 49 -14.35 11.38 -5.34
N ARG A 50 -15.00 11.20 -6.50
CA ARG A 50 -16.17 12.01 -6.90
C ARG A 50 -17.33 11.89 -5.91
N GLU A 51 -17.56 10.70 -5.39
CA GLU A 51 -18.62 10.42 -4.41
C GLU A 51 -18.20 10.76 -2.96
N GLY A 52 -16.97 11.24 -2.74
CA GLY A 52 -16.48 11.62 -1.41
C GLY A 52 -16.14 10.44 -0.48
N CYS A 53 -15.98 9.22 -1.01
CA CYS A 53 -15.63 8.03 -0.25
C CYS A 53 -14.14 7.99 0.14
N ILE A 54 -13.27 8.60 -0.67
CA ILE A 54 -11.83 8.71 -0.40
C ILE A 54 -11.34 10.14 -0.68
N TYR A 55 -10.30 10.56 0.05
CA TYR A 55 -9.69 11.88 -0.09
C TYR A 55 -8.37 11.77 -0.87
N GLU A 56 -7.89 12.88 -1.43
CA GLU A 56 -6.58 12.91 -2.12
C GLU A 56 -5.44 12.52 -1.19
N ASP A 57 -5.55 12.89 0.09
CA ASP A 57 -4.59 12.58 1.14
C ASP A 57 -4.87 11.26 1.86
N SER A 58 -5.72 10.37 1.33
CA SER A 58 -5.92 9.04 1.91
C SER A 58 -4.65 8.18 1.78
N PRO A 59 -4.08 7.64 2.88
CA PRO A 59 -2.88 6.80 2.83
C PRO A 59 -3.12 5.47 2.10
N ALA A 60 -2.13 5.04 1.33
CA ALA A 60 -2.11 3.71 0.73
C ALA A 60 -1.96 2.65 1.84
N TYR A 61 -2.57 1.47 1.66
CA TYR A 61 -2.58 0.42 2.68
C TYR A 61 -1.61 -0.72 2.32
N PRO A 62 -0.71 -1.14 3.23
CA PRO A 62 0.46 -1.99 2.91
C PRO A 62 0.16 -3.44 2.54
N ILE A 63 -1.00 -3.99 2.94
CA ILE A 63 -1.21 -5.45 2.97
C ILE A 63 -1.43 -6.07 1.57
N LEU A 64 -1.67 -5.27 0.54
CA LEU A 64 -2.00 -5.74 -0.82
C LEU A 64 -0.95 -5.39 -1.88
N ASP A 65 0.26 -4.98 -1.47
CA ASP A 65 1.27 -4.56 -2.42
C ASP A 65 2.01 -5.74 -3.05
N PHE A 66 1.98 -5.80 -4.39
CA PHE A 66 2.74 -6.76 -5.21
C PHE A 66 4.16 -6.23 -5.54
N GLY A 67 4.70 -5.34 -4.71
CA GLY A 67 5.99 -4.69 -4.92
C GLY A 67 5.95 -3.50 -5.88
N THR A 68 4.76 -2.92 -6.13
CA THR A 68 4.57 -1.77 -7.03
C THR A 68 4.39 -0.47 -6.27
N THR A 69 4.22 -0.51 -4.95
CA THR A 69 3.98 0.65 -4.11
C THR A 69 5.23 0.99 -3.30
N ASP A 70 5.72 2.21 -3.47
CA ASP A 70 6.85 2.70 -2.66
C ASP A 70 6.45 2.85 -1.19
N ALA A 71 7.32 2.43 -0.28
CA ALA A 71 7.09 2.52 1.16
C ALA A 71 6.85 3.97 1.63
N GLU A 72 7.43 4.96 0.94
CA GLU A 72 7.22 6.39 1.19
C GLU A 72 5.75 6.80 1.03
N VAL A 73 5.05 6.21 0.04
CA VAL A 73 3.61 6.50 -0.20
C VAL A 73 2.75 5.95 0.92
N VAL A 74 3.15 4.82 1.50
CA VAL A 74 2.40 4.11 2.55
C VAL A 74 2.65 4.72 3.92
N TYR A 75 3.92 4.94 4.28
CA TYR A 75 4.32 5.35 5.63
C TYR A 75 4.49 6.86 5.79
N ARG A 76 4.65 7.60 4.68
CA ARG A 76 4.69 9.07 4.64
C ARG A 76 5.68 9.63 5.65
N GLU A 77 5.24 10.50 6.56
CA GLU A 77 6.07 11.14 7.59
C GLU A 77 6.76 10.16 8.55
N ASN A 78 6.30 8.90 8.61
CA ASN A 78 6.91 7.88 9.46
C ASN A 78 8.09 7.15 8.77
N ILE A 79 8.34 7.37 7.47
CA ILE A 79 9.33 6.59 6.71
C ILE A 79 10.74 6.73 7.28
N ASP A 80 11.19 7.94 7.62
CA ASP A 80 12.55 8.18 8.13
C ASP A 80 12.81 7.41 9.43
N LYS A 81 11.80 7.34 10.30
CA LYS A 81 11.87 6.58 11.53
C LYS A 81 11.96 5.08 11.26
N LEU A 82 11.22 4.58 10.27
CA LEU A 82 11.27 3.18 9.88
C LEU A 82 12.62 2.82 9.24
N ILE A 83 13.19 3.69 8.41
CA ILE A 83 14.54 3.55 7.87
C ILE A 83 15.57 3.46 9.00
N ALA A 84 15.48 4.33 10.01
CA ALA A 84 16.39 4.29 11.16
C ALA A 84 16.25 2.99 11.98
N ILE A 85 15.02 2.50 12.15
CA ILE A 85 14.76 1.21 12.82
C ILE A 85 15.35 0.05 11.99
N ARG A 86 15.14 0.02 10.67
CA ARG A 86 15.72 -1.00 9.80
C ARG A 86 17.24 -1.00 9.91
N LYS A 87 17.89 0.16 9.78
CA LYS A 87 19.37 0.26 9.90
C LYS A 87 19.89 -0.26 11.24
N LYS A 88 19.12 -0.15 12.31
CA LYS A 88 19.50 -0.63 13.65
C LYS A 88 19.34 -2.14 13.82
N TYR A 89 18.28 -2.74 13.27
CA TYR A 89 17.91 -4.13 13.56
C TYR A 89 18.10 -5.09 12.37
N ASP A 90 18.18 -4.58 11.15
CA ASP A 90 18.47 -5.31 9.92
C ASP A 90 19.54 -4.56 9.08
N PRO A 91 20.76 -4.37 9.63
CA PRO A 91 21.81 -3.60 8.97
C PRO A 91 22.26 -4.23 7.64
N ASP A 92 22.23 -5.56 7.54
CA ASP A 92 22.65 -6.31 6.36
C ASP A 92 21.51 -6.53 5.35
N ASN A 93 20.33 -5.94 5.61
CA ASN A 93 19.16 -6.00 4.73
C ASN A 93 18.69 -7.44 4.42
N VAL A 94 18.81 -8.35 5.38
CA VAL A 94 18.37 -9.75 5.23
C VAL A 94 16.86 -9.81 5.01
N MET A 95 16.10 -8.98 5.73
CA MET A 95 14.63 -8.91 5.57
C MET A 95 14.23 -8.17 4.29
N GLY A 96 15.10 -7.31 3.75
CA GLY A 96 14.88 -6.69 2.44
C GLY A 96 14.86 -7.69 1.28
N LEU A 97 15.36 -8.91 1.48
CA LEU A 97 15.30 -9.99 0.49
C LEU A 97 13.95 -10.73 0.47
N THR A 98 13.08 -10.51 1.47
CA THR A 98 11.76 -11.13 1.52
C THR A 98 10.71 -10.30 0.77
N GLY A 99 9.49 -10.81 0.63
CA GLY A 99 8.36 -10.03 0.09
C GLY A 99 7.99 -8.83 0.97
N GLY A 100 7.18 -7.92 0.43
CA GLY A 100 6.67 -6.72 1.11
C GLY A 100 7.37 -5.42 0.73
N LEU A 101 6.95 -4.33 1.37
CA LEU A 101 7.43 -2.97 1.13
C LEU A 101 8.91 -2.83 1.47
N LYS A 102 9.67 -2.22 0.56
CA LYS A 102 11.11 -1.98 0.72
C LYS A 102 11.36 -0.64 1.42
N ILE A 103 12.14 -0.68 2.51
CA ILE A 103 12.51 0.47 3.37
C ILE A 103 14.04 0.55 3.44
#